data_AF-A0A965J2A3-F1
#
_entry.id   AF-A0A965J2A3-F1
#
_cell.length_a   1.000
_cell.length_b   1.000
_cell.length_c   1.000
_cell.angle_alpha   90.00
_cell.angle_beta   90.00
_cell.angle_gamma   90.00
#
_symmetry.space_group_name_H-M   'P 1'
#
loop_
_entity.id
_entity.type
_entity.pdbx_description
1 polymer ?
#
loop_
_entity_poly.entity_id
_entity_poly.type
_entity_poly.pdbx_seq_one_letter_code
_entity_poly.pdbx_strand_id
1 'polypeptide(L)'
;MTLFDISLGEYSDKALQLVNKGLNVVDFMDKLFLPFFINKKIDRFFPQRTAVNHANNLNFNGLVEPLLEINIPFFYERNTNLAGYSIYTDLKWSQFQLDGKSKKQVENLFGELLFFIRNKIVSVGGDIDNVEFIWFYPSSMSTNRIIVMGEIWKKHCDYYISKNVKIRNIPESIAPFHYYSQRQGISATNKPAISIDIGGGTTDAVLLKNNNAELFTSFKFAGNALFGDGFNSNPSCNGFVKKFKQDIKQKLADINQITLLTVLKEIEQKDSSVELISFFFSLENNVSLNTVTNLSFSQMLRDDPYMKPVLLLFASAIVYYMAEFMKMANLDSPRYLTLSGTGSKIFNILDGSTTKSQINLLVS
;
A
#
# COMPACT_ATOMS: atom_id res chain seq x y z
N MET A 1 41.05 18.06 -17.93
CA MET A 1 40.06 19.07 -17.49
C MET A 1 38.84 18.86 -18.34
N THR A 2 37.83 18.18 -17.81
CA THR A 2 36.64 17.80 -18.57
C THR A 2 35.57 18.85 -18.30
N LEU A 3 35.29 19.68 -19.31
CA LEU A 3 34.16 20.62 -19.28
C LEU A 3 32.88 19.82 -19.51
N PHE A 4 31.97 19.83 -18.55
CA PHE A 4 30.60 19.36 -18.75
C PHE A 4 29.75 20.55 -19.16
N ASP A 5 29.26 20.51 -20.40
CA ASP A 5 28.21 21.41 -20.86
C ASP A 5 26.88 20.89 -20.31
N ILE A 6 26.24 21.70 -19.45
CA ILE A 6 24.92 21.45 -18.87
C ILE A 6 23.89 22.32 -19.59
N SER A 7 24.09 22.61 -20.89
CA SER A 7 22.99 23.08 -21.73
C SER A 7 21.86 22.07 -21.56
N LEU A 8 20.81 22.49 -20.86
CA LEU A 8 19.57 21.76 -20.62
C LEU A 8 19.01 21.34 -21.99
N GLY A 9 19.42 20.16 -22.46
CA GLY A 9 18.86 19.55 -23.65
C GLY A 9 17.39 19.26 -23.36
N GLU A 10 16.51 20.03 -24.00
CA GLU A 10 15.07 19.77 -24.17
C GLU A 10 14.30 19.20 -22.97
N TYR A 11 14.73 19.44 -21.72
CA TYR A 11 13.92 19.24 -20.53
C TYR A 11 12.92 20.39 -20.39
N SER A 12 11.96 20.30 -21.31
CA SER A 12 10.63 20.86 -21.40
C SER A 12 10.45 22.36 -21.11
N ASP A 13 10.15 23.08 -22.18
CA ASP A 13 9.41 24.35 -22.13
C ASP A 13 8.15 24.28 -21.23
N LYS A 14 7.63 23.07 -20.96
CA LYS A 14 6.54 22.83 -19.99
C LYS A 14 6.94 23.10 -18.53
N ALA A 15 8.14 22.68 -18.09
CA ALA A 15 8.61 22.97 -16.74
C ALA A 15 8.75 24.47 -16.53
N LEU A 16 9.33 25.18 -17.52
CA LEU A 16 9.44 26.63 -17.52
C LEU A 16 8.06 27.32 -17.56
N GLN A 17 7.13 26.83 -18.38
CA GLN A 17 5.76 27.35 -18.47
C GLN A 17 4.95 27.13 -17.19
N LEU A 18 5.17 26.06 -16.44
CA LEU A 18 4.48 25.76 -15.18
C LEU A 18 5.03 26.59 -14.02
N VAL A 19 6.34 26.82 -13.98
CA VAL A 19 6.98 27.77 -13.04
C VAL A 19 6.46 29.19 -13.28
N ASN A 20 6.32 29.61 -14.55
CA ASN A 20 5.73 30.90 -14.92
C ASN A 20 4.22 31.00 -14.60
N LYS A 21 3.53 29.87 -14.33
CA LYS A 21 2.13 29.83 -13.86
C LYS A 21 1.99 29.85 -12.34
N GLY A 22 3.07 30.11 -11.59
CA GLY A 22 3.03 30.26 -10.14
C GLY A 22 3.12 28.96 -9.35
N LEU A 23 3.45 27.82 -9.99
CA LEU A 23 3.87 26.63 -9.26
C LEU A 23 5.29 26.86 -8.71
N ASN A 24 5.44 26.68 -7.40
CA ASN A 24 6.75 26.66 -6.77
C ASN A 24 7.58 25.54 -7.42
N VAL A 25 8.75 25.86 -7.97
CA VAL A 25 9.70 24.89 -8.56
C VAL A 25 9.92 23.70 -7.63
N VAL A 26 9.96 23.96 -6.32
CA VAL A 26 10.11 22.92 -5.29
C VAL A 26 8.92 21.95 -5.25
N ASP A 27 7.68 22.45 -5.35
CA ASP A 27 6.47 21.59 -5.37
C ASP A 27 6.42 20.74 -6.65
N PHE A 28 6.84 21.30 -7.78
CA PHE A 28 6.95 20.55 -9.04
C PHE A 28 8.01 19.45 -8.94
N MET A 29 9.19 19.78 -8.39
CA MET A 29 10.26 18.81 -8.17
C MET A 29 9.81 17.67 -7.24
N ASP A 30 9.16 18.00 -6.13
CA ASP A 30 8.67 17.02 -5.15
C ASP A 30 7.55 16.11 -5.69
N LYS A 31 6.84 16.54 -6.75
CA LYS A 31 5.73 15.78 -7.35
C LYS A 31 6.14 14.93 -8.54
N LEU A 32 7.13 15.36 -9.34
CA LEU A 32 7.56 14.62 -10.54
C LEU A 32 8.84 13.82 -10.35
N PHE A 33 9.69 14.23 -9.41
CA PHE A 33 10.97 13.58 -9.16
C PHE A 33 11.00 12.93 -7.76
N LEU A 34 12.15 12.36 -7.44
CA LEU A 34 12.42 11.83 -6.10
C LEU A 34 12.36 12.99 -5.08
N PRO A 35 11.57 12.87 -4.00
CA PRO A 35 11.59 13.87 -2.93
C PRO A 35 12.99 13.98 -2.31
N PHE A 36 13.40 15.21 -1.99
CA PHE A 36 14.70 15.47 -1.35
C PHE A 36 14.91 14.67 -0.06
N PHE A 37 13.83 14.40 0.68
CA PHE A 37 13.84 13.56 1.87
C PHE A 37 12.71 12.53 1.82
N ILE A 38 13.01 11.31 2.26
CA ILE A 38 12.02 10.29 2.56
C ILE A 38 11.98 10.12 4.08
N ASN A 39 11.05 10.80 4.74
CA ASN A 39 10.81 10.67 6.17
C ASN A 39 9.33 10.92 6.55
N LYS A 40 8.94 10.43 7.74
CA LYS A 40 7.58 10.58 8.27
C LYS A 40 7.20 12.01 8.64
N LYS A 41 8.19 12.89 8.93
CA LYS A 41 7.94 14.26 9.38
C LYS A 41 7.44 15.18 8.27
N ILE A 42 7.66 14.80 7.00
CA ILE A 42 7.23 15.58 5.83
C ILE A 42 6.25 14.82 4.95
N ASP A 43 5.64 13.74 5.47
CA ASP A 43 4.65 12.97 4.70
C ASP A 43 5.18 12.42 3.38
N ARG A 44 6.46 12.01 3.35
CA ARG A 44 7.12 11.32 2.23
C ARG A 44 7.80 10.09 2.77
N PHE A 45 7.12 8.94 2.85
CA PHE A 45 7.70 7.77 3.51
C PHE A 45 7.11 6.46 3.00
N PHE A 46 7.88 5.38 3.20
CA PHE A 46 7.41 4.01 3.15
C PHE A 46 6.98 3.50 4.54
N PRO A 47 6.06 2.54 4.63
CA PRO A 47 5.26 2.02 3.52
C PRO A 47 4.20 3.04 3.05
N GLN A 48 3.87 2.97 1.76
CA GLN A 48 2.78 3.73 1.15
C GLN A 48 2.01 2.83 0.18
N ARG A 49 0.80 3.25 -0.20
CA ARG A 49 0.01 2.51 -1.18
C ARG A 49 0.75 2.44 -2.52
N THR A 50 0.70 1.29 -3.17
CA THR A 50 1.32 1.10 -4.48
C THR A 50 0.59 1.94 -5.52
N ALA A 51 1.27 2.96 -6.04
CA ALA A 51 0.72 3.89 -7.01
C ALA A 51 1.82 4.41 -7.95
N VAL A 52 1.42 4.82 -9.15
CA VAL A 52 2.25 5.57 -10.10
C VAL A 52 1.52 6.81 -10.57
N ASN A 53 2.29 7.84 -10.88
CA ASN A 53 1.84 9.10 -11.45
C ASN A 53 2.42 9.26 -12.85
N HIS A 54 1.59 9.72 -13.79
CA HIS A 54 2.05 10.09 -15.12
C HIS A 54 1.10 11.08 -15.79
N ALA A 55 1.57 11.75 -16.84
CA ALA A 55 0.77 12.67 -17.63
C ALA A 55 -0.42 11.94 -18.29
N ASN A 56 -1.58 12.60 -18.37
CA ASN A 56 -2.81 12.03 -18.92
C ASN A 56 -2.67 11.66 -20.41
N ASN A 57 -1.78 12.33 -21.13
CA ASN A 57 -1.52 12.12 -22.54
C ASN A 57 -0.22 11.34 -22.82
N LEU A 58 0.31 10.60 -21.84
CA LEU A 58 1.51 9.79 -22.01
C LEU A 58 1.32 8.75 -23.14
N ASN A 59 2.25 8.72 -24.09
CA ASN A 59 2.27 7.74 -25.16
C ASN A 59 2.92 6.43 -24.70
N PHE A 60 2.09 5.45 -24.33
CA PHE A 60 2.54 4.12 -23.93
C PHE A 60 3.10 3.25 -25.06
N ASN A 61 3.12 3.71 -26.31
CA ASN A 61 3.79 2.99 -27.41
C ASN A 61 5.28 3.37 -27.54
N GLY A 62 5.68 4.51 -26.99
CA GLY A 62 7.08 5.00 -27.00
C GLY A 62 7.94 4.44 -25.87
N LEU A 63 9.15 4.98 -25.75
CA LEU A 63 10.00 4.75 -24.56
C LEU A 63 9.32 5.37 -23.34
N VAL A 64 9.31 4.64 -22.22
CA VAL A 64 8.72 5.07 -20.94
C VAL A 64 9.67 4.61 -19.84
N GLU A 65 10.36 5.57 -19.24
CA GLU A 65 11.43 5.35 -18.26
C GLU A 65 11.08 5.94 -16.87
N PRO A 66 11.60 5.31 -15.79
CA PRO A 66 11.35 5.78 -14.44
C PRO A 66 11.85 7.20 -14.22
N LEU A 67 11.08 8.00 -13.48
CA LEU A 67 11.33 9.42 -13.16
C LEU A 67 11.27 10.39 -14.36
N LEU A 68 11.14 9.88 -15.59
CA LEU A 68 10.98 10.70 -16.80
C LEU A 68 9.50 10.83 -17.18
N GLU A 69 8.86 9.69 -17.42
CA GLU A 69 7.44 9.65 -17.80
C GLU A 69 6.52 9.16 -16.69
N ILE A 70 7.04 8.31 -15.80
CA ILE A 70 6.30 7.69 -14.71
C ILE A 70 7.11 7.80 -13.42
N ASN A 71 6.46 8.25 -12.35
CA ASN A 71 7.08 8.35 -11.02
C ASN A 71 6.18 7.82 -9.90
N ILE A 72 6.76 7.51 -8.74
CA ILE A 72 6.05 7.16 -7.51
C ILE A 72 5.55 8.46 -6.85
N PRO A 73 4.23 8.67 -6.70
CA PRO A 73 3.70 9.88 -6.11
C PRO A 73 3.72 9.80 -4.58
N PHE A 74 4.84 10.16 -3.95
CA PHE A 74 4.95 10.21 -2.48
C PHE A 74 3.99 11.21 -1.81
N PHE A 75 3.34 12.05 -2.60
CA PHE A 75 2.33 13.01 -2.18
C PHE A 75 0.89 12.47 -2.26
N TYR A 76 0.68 11.25 -2.78
CA TYR A 76 -0.65 10.67 -2.95
C TYR A 76 -1.43 10.62 -1.63
N GLU A 77 -2.72 10.96 -1.68
CA GLU A 77 -3.64 11.11 -0.54
C GLU A 77 -3.26 12.22 0.47
N ARG A 78 -2.15 12.94 0.26
CA ARG A 78 -1.59 13.92 1.20
C ARG A 78 -1.49 15.33 0.63
N ASN A 79 -1.35 15.47 -0.68
CA ASN A 79 -1.29 16.74 -1.40
C ASN A 79 -2.00 16.60 -2.77
N THR A 80 -2.31 17.74 -3.40
CA THR A 80 -3.00 17.82 -4.68
C THR A 80 -2.18 17.29 -5.84
N ASN A 81 -2.87 16.77 -6.85
CA ASN A 81 -2.24 16.36 -8.09
C ASN A 81 -1.75 17.56 -8.91
N LEU A 82 -0.75 17.31 -9.76
CA LEU A 82 -0.33 18.27 -10.77
C LEU A 82 -1.36 18.29 -11.91
N ALA A 83 -1.71 19.47 -12.39
CA ALA A 83 -2.65 19.61 -13.50
C ALA A 83 -2.15 18.85 -14.75
N GLY A 84 -3.03 18.03 -15.33
CA GLY A 84 -2.69 17.19 -16.50
C GLY A 84 -2.02 15.85 -16.16
N TYR A 85 -1.88 15.51 -14.88
CA TYR A 85 -1.38 14.23 -14.41
C TYR A 85 -2.46 13.44 -13.68
N SER A 86 -2.33 12.12 -13.67
CA SER A 86 -3.21 11.21 -12.95
C SER A 86 -2.42 10.17 -12.19
N ILE A 87 -2.97 9.79 -11.03
CA ILE A 87 -2.42 8.72 -10.19
C ILE A 87 -3.23 7.44 -10.35
N TYR A 88 -2.52 6.36 -10.63
CA TYR A 88 -3.05 5.02 -10.85
C TYR A 88 -2.60 4.10 -9.71
N THR A 89 -3.57 3.43 -9.08
CA THR A 89 -3.39 2.51 -7.94
C THR A 89 -3.61 1.05 -8.39
N ASP A 90 -3.59 0.11 -7.44
CA ASP A 90 -3.92 -1.31 -7.65
C ASP A 90 -3.09 -2.03 -8.72
N LEU A 91 -1.87 -1.55 -8.94
CA LEU A 91 -0.94 -2.03 -9.96
C LEU A 91 -0.64 -3.53 -9.84
N LYS A 92 -0.62 -4.08 -8.62
CA LYS A 92 -0.43 -5.52 -8.35
C LYS A 92 -1.50 -6.41 -9.01
N TRP A 93 -2.73 -5.90 -9.12
CA TRP A 93 -3.89 -6.59 -9.68
C TRP A 93 -4.24 -6.15 -11.10
N SER A 94 -3.52 -5.17 -11.64
CA SER A 94 -3.70 -4.72 -13.02
C SER A 94 -3.56 -5.89 -14.01
N GLN A 95 -4.20 -5.76 -15.16
CA GLN A 95 -4.11 -6.74 -16.24
C GLN A 95 -2.82 -6.56 -17.04
N PHE A 96 -1.67 -6.35 -16.39
CA PHE A 96 -0.39 -6.06 -17.03
C PHE A 96 0.13 -7.17 -17.96
N GLN A 97 -0.49 -8.35 -17.93
CA GLN A 97 -0.21 -9.43 -18.88
C GLN A 97 -0.93 -9.25 -20.22
N LEU A 98 -2.03 -8.48 -20.24
CA LEU A 98 -2.91 -8.25 -21.39
C LEU A 98 -2.87 -6.80 -21.88
N ASP A 99 -2.53 -5.86 -21.00
CA ASP A 99 -2.47 -4.43 -21.26
C ASP A 99 -1.02 -3.92 -21.18
N GLY A 100 -0.50 -3.46 -22.32
CA GLY A 100 0.84 -2.88 -22.44
C GLY A 100 1.02 -1.63 -21.58
N LYS A 101 -0.05 -0.86 -21.33
CA LYS A 101 0.00 0.30 -20.43
C LYS A 101 0.25 -0.16 -18.99
N SER A 102 -0.59 -1.06 -18.47
CA SER A 102 -0.45 -1.64 -17.14
C SER A 102 0.93 -2.28 -16.94
N LYS A 103 1.46 -2.96 -17.97
CA LYS A 103 2.83 -3.49 -17.95
C LYS A 103 3.88 -2.41 -17.75
N LYS A 104 3.86 -1.36 -18.57
CA LYS A 104 4.81 -0.25 -18.45
C LYS A 104 4.73 0.45 -17.10
N GLN A 105 3.52 0.61 -16.54
CA GLN A 105 3.34 1.16 -15.19
C GLN A 105 4.04 0.31 -14.12
N VAL A 106 3.89 -1.03 -14.16
CA VAL A 106 4.54 -1.94 -13.20
C VAL A 106 6.06 -1.97 -13.40
N GLU A 107 6.53 -2.04 -14.63
CA GLU A 107 7.97 -2.01 -14.95
C GLU A 107 8.62 -0.71 -14.44
N ASN A 108 7.98 0.43 -14.65
CA ASN A 108 8.50 1.72 -14.22
C ASN A 108 8.51 1.87 -12.69
N LEU A 109 7.46 1.41 -12.02
CA LEU A 109 7.43 1.33 -10.56
C LEU A 109 8.63 0.52 -10.02
N PHE A 110 8.91 -0.64 -10.61
CA PHE A 110 10.00 -1.52 -10.17
C PHE A 110 11.36 -0.89 -10.44
N GLY A 111 11.52 -0.26 -11.61
CA GLY A 111 12.73 0.47 -11.97
C GLY A 111 13.02 1.60 -10.99
N GLU A 112 12.03 2.41 -10.63
CA GLU A 112 12.20 3.50 -9.66
C GLU A 112 12.53 2.99 -8.25
N LEU A 113 11.89 1.92 -7.79
CA LEU A 113 12.23 1.29 -6.51
C LEU A 113 13.68 0.78 -6.49
N LEU A 114 14.13 0.14 -7.56
CA LEU A 114 15.51 -0.35 -7.67
C LEU A 114 16.52 0.79 -7.80
N PHE A 115 16.15 1.89 -8.44
CA PHE A 115 16.94 3.11 -8.44
C PHE A 115 17.16 3.62 -7.00
N PHE A 116 16.11 3.66 -6.17
CA PHE A 116 16.23 4.02 -4.75
C PHE A 116 17.10 3.03 -3.96
N ILE A 117 16.88 1.73 -4.16
CA ILE A 117 17.64 0.67 -3.48
C ILE A 117 19.13 0.75 -3.83
N ARG A 118 19.47 0.88 -5.11
CA ARG A 118 20.86 1.05 -5.58
C ARG A 118 21.51 2.26 -4.91
N ASN A 119 20.87 3.42 -4.94
CA ASN A 119 21.41 4.63 -4.32
C ASN A 119 21.60 4.44 -2.81
N LYS A 120 20.69 3.72 -2.14
CA LYS A 120 20.86 3.39 -0.73
C LYS A 120 22.07 2.49 -0.49
N ILE A 121 22.25 1.42 -1.26
CA ILE A 121 23.40 0.51 -1.18
C ILE A 121 24.72 1.30 -1.32
N VAL A 122 24.84 2.10 -2.37
CA VAL A 122 26.06 2.90 -2.64
C VAL A 122 26.30 3.92 -1.53
N SER A 123 25.25 4.61 -1.06
CA SER A 123 25.38 5.64 -0.01
C SER A 123 25.90 5.12 1.34
N VAL A 124 25.77 3.82 1.60
CA VAL A 124 26.27 3.18 2.83
C VAL A 124 27.58 2.42 2.59
N GLY A 125 28.20 2.57 1.41
CA GLY A 125 29.43 1.87 1.02
C GLY A 125 29.22 0.37 0.73
N GLY A 126 27.98 -0.04 0.43
CA GLY A 126 27.66 -1.42 0.09
C GLY A 126 28.17 -1.81 -1.30
N ASP A 127 28.52 -3.08 -1.45
CA ASP A 127 28.93 -3.68 -2.72
C ASP A 127 27.70 -4.07 -3.56
N ILE A 128 27.54 -3.44 -4.73
CA ILE A 128 26.43 -3.69 -5.65
C ILE A 128 26.51 -5.07 -6.32
N ASP A 129 27.68 -5.69 -6.36
CA ASP A 129 27.86 -7.05 -6.90
C ASP A 129 27.53 -8.13 -5.87
N ASN A 130 27.46 -7.79 -4.59
CA ASN A 130 27.15 -8.70 -3.50
C ASN A 130 25.83 -8.34 -2.81
N VAL A 131 24.74 -8.40 -3.59
CA VAL A 131 23.39 -8.05 -3.14
C VAL A 131 22.47 -9.27 -3.19
N GLU A 132 21.73 -9.45 -2.11
CA GLU A 132 20.57 -10.34 -2.06
C GLU A 132 19.28 -9.52 -2.04
N PHE A 133 18.43 -9.76 -3.04
CA PHE A 133 17.14 -9.10 -3.20
C PHE A 133 16.00 -10.09 -2.94
N ILE A 134 15.21 -9.81 -1.91
CA ILE A 134 14.05 -10.62 -1.53
C ILE A 134 12.78 -9.79 -1.75
N TRP A 135 11.83 -10.33 -2.50
CA TRP A 135 10.52 -9.70 -2.68
C TRP A 135 9.39 -10.63 -2.25
N PHE A 136 8.30 -10.04 -1.76
CA PHE A 136 7.15 -10.78 -1.26
C PHE A 136 5.99 -10.75 -2.25
N TYR A 137 5.19 -11.83 -2.25
CA TYR A 137 3.97 -11.92 -3.07
C TYR A 137 2.79 -12.52 -2.29
N PRO A 138 1.54 -12.12 -2.58
CA PRO A 138 0.34 -12.73 -1.98
C PRO A 138 0.23 -14.21 -2.34
N SER A 139 -0.24 -15.06 -1.44
CA SER A 139 -0.38 -16.50 -1.70
C SER A 139 -1.46 -16.81 -2.74
N SER A 140 -2.44 -15.90 -2.91
CA SER A 140 -3.45 -15.95 -3.99
C SER A 140 -2.91 -15.58 -5.38
N MET A 141 -1.68 -15.07 -5.48
CA MET A 141 -1.13 -14.64 -6.77
C MET A 141 -0.86 -15.86 -7.67
N SER A 142 -1.31 -15.80 -8.92
CA SER A 142 -1.11 -16.93 -9.85
C SER A 142 0.38 -17.15 -10.18
N THR A 143 0.77 -18.40 -10.39
CA THR A 143 2.16 -18.77 -10.74
C THR A 143 2.68 -17.99 -11.94
N ASN A 144 1.87 -17.84 -12.99
CA ASN A 144 2.24 -17.07 -14.17
C ASN A 144 2.53 -15.60 -13.82
N ARG A 145 1.75 -15.00 -12.91
CA ARG A 145 1.98 -13.62 -12.46
C ARG A 145 3.28 -13.50 -11.66
N ILE A 146 3.57 -14.45 -10.79
CA ILE A 146 4.83 -14.50 -10.02
C ILE A 146 6.04 -14.60 -10.95
N ILE A 147 5.96 -15.47 -11.98
CA ILE A 147 7.02 -15.63 -12.99
C ILE A 147 7.28 -14.31 -13.71
N VAL A 148 6.23 -13.69 -14.28
CA VAL A 148 6.37 -12.43 -15.03
C VAL A 148 6.92 -11.30 -14.14
N MET A 149 6.46 -11.18 -12.89
CA MET A 149 7.01 -10.18 -11.97
C MET A 149 8.47 -10.48 -11.62
N GLY A 150 8.83 -11.75 -11.46
CA GLY A 150 10.21 -12.19 -11.25
C GLY A 150 11.13 -11.84 -12.42
N GLU A 151 10.66 -12.01 -13.65
CA GLU A 151 11.38 -11.60 -14.87
C GLU A 151 11.61 -10.08 -14.91
N ILE A 152 10.59 -9.29 -14.58
CA ILE A 152 10.70 -7.82 -14.50
C ILE A 152 11.71 -7.42 -13.42
N TRP A 153 11.65 -8.02 -12.22
CA TRP A 153 12.63 -7.78 -11.17
C TRP A 153 14.05 -8.13 -11.61
N LYS A 154 14.25 -9.30 -12.25
CA LYS A 154 15.56 -9.71 -12.76
C LYS A 154 16.11 -8.73 -13.77
N LYS A 155 15.30 -8.37 -14.77
CA LYS A 155 15.66 -7.38 -15.81
C LYS A 155 16.13 -6.07 -15.19
N HIS A 156 15.39 -5.54 -14.22
CA HIS A 156 15.76 -4.27 -13.60
C HIS A 156 16.90 -4.39 -12.59
N CYS A 157 17.04 -5.50 -11.86
CA CYS A 157 18.22 -5.73 -11.00
C CYS A 157 19.50 -5.77 -11.84
N ASP A 158 19.46 -6.44 -12.99
CA ASP A 158 20.60 -6.52 -13.91
C ASP A 158 21.02 -5.15 -14.45
N TYR A 159 20.05 -4.25 -14.63
CA TYR A 159 20.28 -2.89 -15.13
C TYR A 159 20.73 -1.92 -14.04
N TYR A 160 20.02 -1.89 -12.90
CA TYR A 160 20.23 -0.88 -11.85
C TYR A 160 21.28 -1.29 -10.81
N ILE A 161 21.43 -2.58 -10.51
CA ILE A 161 22.28 -3.07 -9.41
C ILE A 161 23.48 -3.84 -9.99
N SER A 162 23.25 -5.09 -10.40
CA SER A 162 24.27 -5.98 -10.97
C SER A 162 23.60 -7.24 -11.52
N LYS A 163 24.27 -7.91 -12.47
CA LYS A 163 23.89 -9.25 -12.93
C LYS A 163 24.11 -10.35 -11.87
N ASN A 164 24.89 -10.06 -10.84
CA ASN A 164 25.24 -10.99 -9.76
C ASN A 164 24.21 -11.01 -8.62
N VAL A 165 23.18 -10.17 -8.66
CA VAL A 165 22.16 -10.08 -7.62
C VAL A 165 21.46 -11.44 -7.45
N LYS A 166 21.43 -11.94 -6.21
CA LYS A 166 20.66 -13.13 -5.85
C LYS A 166 19.23 -12.73 -5.58
N ILE A 167 18.30 -13.14 -6.44
CA ILE A 167 16.88 -12.81 -6.30
C ILE A 167 16.12 -14.00 -5.72
N ARG A 168 15.36 -13.76 -4.65
CA ARG A 168 14.43 -14.74 -4.06
C ARG A 168 13.05 -14.14 -3.90
N ASN A 169 12.03 -14.99 -4.00
CA ASN A 169 10.65 -14.61 -3.69
C ASN A 169 10.13 -15.46 -2.53
N ILE A 170 9.26 -14.88 -1.71
CA ILE A 170 8.68 -15.54 -0.55
C ILE A 170 7.19 -15.14 -0.45
N PRO A 171 6.26 -16.07 -0.14
CA PRO A 171 4.89 -15.69 0.19
C PRO A 171 4.82 -14.70 1.36
N GLU A 172 4.04 -13.63 1.19
CA GLU A 172 3.89 -12.54 2.18
C GLU A 172 3.43 -13.05 3.55
N SER A 173 2.55 -14.05 3.54
CA SER A 173 1.92 -14.63 4.73
C SER A 173 2.90 -15.39 5.66
N ILE A 174 4.09 -15.75 5.16
CA ILE A 174 5.16 -16.39 5.95
C ILE A 174 5.99 -15.36 6.75
N ALA A 175 6.09 -14.12 6.25
CA ALA A 175 6.99 -13.11 6.82
C ALA A 175 6.66 -12.69 8.27
N PRO A 176 5.38 -12.47 8.65
CA PRO A 176 5.02 -12.12 10.02
C PRO A 176 5.45 -13.20 11.03
N PHE A 177 5.32 -14.47 10.68
CA PHE A 177 5.73 -15.54 11.59
C PHE A 177 7.23 -15.54 11.86
N HIS A 178 8.08 -15.43 10.83
CA HIS A 178 9.53 -15.36 11.06
C HIS A 178 9.89 -14.18 11.96
N TYR A 179 9.23 -13.04 11.79
CA TYR A 179 9.42 -11.89 12.68
C TYR A 179 9.03 -12.24 14.13
N TYR A 180 7.85 -12.79 14.36
CA TYR A 180 7.33 -13.08 15.69
C TYR A 180 8.03 -14.25 16.40
N SER A 181 8.42 -15.30 15.67
CA SER A 181 9.13 -16.44 16.27
C SER A 181 10.52 -16.03 16.75
N GLN A 182 11.24 -15.23 15.94
CA GLN A 182 12.60 -14.79 16.27
C GLN A 182 12.63 -13.67 17.32
N ARG A 183 11.66 -12.75 17.31
CA ARG A 183 11.70 -11.55 18.18
C ARG A 183 10.78 -11.59 19.38
N GLN A 184 9.71 -12.36 19.35
CA GLN A 184 8.69 -12.39 20.41
C GLN A 184 8.52 -13.78 21.04
N GLY A 185 9.37 -14.75 20.66
CA GLY A 185 9.34 -16.10 21.22
C GLY A 185 8.04 -16.86 20.95
N ILE A 186 7.27 -16.45 19.93
CA ILE A 186 6.06 -17.16 19.51
C ILE A 186 6.49 -18.50 18.93
N SER A 187 6.21 -19.57 19.67
CA SER A 187 6.51 -20.95 19.27
C SER A 187 5.22 -21.71 19.00
N ALA A 188 5.17 -22.35 17.84
CA ALA A 188 4.14 -23.31 17.46
C ALA A 188 4.52 -24.77 17.79
N THR A 189 5.46 -24.97 18.73
CA THR A 189 5.96 -26.32 19.09
C THR A 189 4.93 -27.20 19.78
N ASN A 190 4.10 -26.63 20.66
CA ASN A 190 3.18 -27.42 21.50
C ASN A 190 1.72 -27.25 21.09
N LYS A 191 1.39 -26.18 20.36
CA LYS A 191 0.07 -25.87 19.82
C LYS A 191 0.24 -25.11 18.50
N PRO A 192 -0.70 -25.24 17.56
CA PRO A 192 -0.64 -24.50 16.30
C PRO A 192 -0.63 -22.98 16.52
N ALA A 193 -0.10 -22.24 15.56
CA ALA A 193 -0.24 -20.79 15.45
C ALA A 193 -0.76 -20.43 14.06
N ILE A 194 -1.48 -19.31 13.95
CA ILE A 194 -1.93 -18.78 12.66
C ILE A 194 -1.34 -17.40 12.43
N SER A 195 -0.81 -17.18 11.22
CA SER A 195 -0.47 -15.87 10.69
C SER A 195 -1.50 -15.50 9.63
N ILE A 196 -2.21 -14.38 9.84
CA ILE A 196 -3.24 -13.87 8.92
C ILE A 196 -2.81 -12.49 8.44
N ASP A 197 -2.63 -12.35 7.13
CA ASP A 197 -2.39 -11.10 6.44
C ASP A 197 -3.67 -10.64 5.74
N ILE A 198 -4.25 -9.54 6.22
CA ILE A 198 -5.50 -8.98 5.71
C ILE A 198 -5.16 -7.74 4.90
N GLY A 199 -5.10 -7.89 3.58
CA GLY A 199 -4.83 -6.83 2.63
C GLY A 199 -6.05 -5.97 2.29
N GLY A 200 -5.96 -5.27 1.17
CA GLY A 200 -7.12 -4.60 0.55
C GLY A 200 -8.02 -5.60 -0.18
N GLY A 201 -7.44 -6.44 -1.05
CA GLY A 201 -8.22 -7.35 -1.91
C GLY A 201 -8.32 -8.80 -1.43
N THR A 202 -7.33 -9.28 -0.66
CA THR A 202 -7.23 -10.69 -0.24
C THR A 202 -6.85 -10.79 1.22
N THR A 203 -7.27 -11.90 1.83
CA THR A 203 -6.77 -12.35 3.12
C THR A 203 -5.99 -13.64 2.89
N ASP A 204 -4.72 -13.63 3.28
CA ASP A 204 -3.79 -14.73 3.14
C ASP A 204 -3.45 -15.26 4.55
N ALA A 205 -3.51 -16.57 4.77
CA ALA A 205 -3.22 -17.15 6.07
C ALA A 205 -2.28 -18.35 5.98
N VAL A 206 -1.39 -18.48 6.97
CA VAL A 206 -0.50 -19.62 7.17
C VAL A 206 -0.77 -20.21 8.53
N LEU A 207 -0.98 -21.52 8.54
CA LEU A 207 -1.01 -22.32 9.75
C LEU A 207 0.37 -22.92 9.99
N LEU A 208 0.81 -22.81 11.23
CA LEU A 208 2.11 -23.26 11.69
C LEU A 208 1.95 -24.32 12.76
N LYS A 209 2.74 -25.38 12.65
CA LYS A 209 2.86 -26.43 13.66
C LYS A 209 4.32 -26.89 13.70
N ASN A 210 4.83 -27.16 14.89
CA ASN A 210 6.25 -27.50 15.09
C ASN A 210 7.21 -26.45 14.50
N ASN A 211 6.82 -25.17 14.53
CA ASN A 211 7.54 -24.04 13.92
C ASN A 211 7.74 -24.10 12.40
N ASN A 212 7.02 -24.98 11.70
CA ASN A 212 7.01 -25.07 10.25
C ASN A 212 5.66 -24.64 9.70
N ALA A 213 5.65 -24.01 8.53
CA ALA A 213 4.42 -23.72 7.80
C ALA A 213 3.87 -25.03 7.25
N GLU A 214 2.68 -25.43 7.72
CA GLU A 214 2.05 -26.68 7.28
C GLU A 214 0.96 -26.43 6.23
N LEU A 215 0.13 -25.41 6.44
CA LEU A 215 -1.02 -25.15 5.57
C LEU A 215 -1.12 -23.68 5.20
N PHE A 216 -1.61 -23.45 3.99
CA PHE A 216 -1.81 -22.13 3.42
C PHE A 216 -3.26 -22.01 2.93
N THR A 217 -3.86 -20.85 3.14
CA THR A 217 -5.13 -20.50 2.49
C THR A 217 -5.10 -19.04 2.06
N SER A 218 -5.82 -18.71 1.00
CA SER A 218 -5.98 -17.35 0.52
C SER A 218 -7.36 -17.17 -0.11
N PHE A 219 -8.05 -16.09 0.25
CA PHE A 219 -9.43 -15.86 -0.16
C PHE A 219 -9.75 -14.37 -0.38
N LYS A 220 -10.70 -14.09 -1.28
CA LYS A 220 -11.11 -12.74 -1.69
C LYS A 220 -12.13 -12.13 -0.72
N PHE A 221 -11.74 -11.99 0.55
CA PHE A 221 -12.53 -11.28 1.56
C PHE A 221 -11.57 -10.51 2.47
N ALA A 222 -11.49 -9.20 2.27
CA ALA A 222 -10.49 -8.32 2.89
C ALA A 222 -11.03 -6.88 2.98
N GLY A 223 -10.16 -5.87 3.16
CA GLY A 223 -10.59 -4.48 3.36
C GLY A 223 -11.59 -3.94 2.32
N ASN A 224 -11.44 -4.32 1.05
CA ASN A 224 -12.32 -3.90 -0.05
C ASN A 224 -13.71 -4.56 0.04
N ALA A 225 -13.84 -5.75 0.65
CA ALA A 225 -15.13 -6.37 0.88
C ALA A 225 -15.94 -5.62 1.96
N LEU A 226 -15.24 -4.95 2.88
CA LEU A 226 -15.86 -4.14 3.93
C LEU A 226 -16.13 -2.70 3.46
N PHE A 227 -15.12 -2.05 2.88
CA PHE A 227 -15.14 -0.62 2.59
C PHE A 227 -15.44 -0.28 1.13
N GLY A 228 -15.38 -1.26 0.22
CA GLY A 228 -15.62 -1.05 -1.20
C GLY A 228 -17.09 -1.08 -1.58
N ASP A 229 -17.33 -1.03 -2.89
CA ASP A 229 -18.65 -0.86 -3.47
C ASP A 229 -19.33 -2.20 -3.86
N GLY A 230 -18.80 -3.34 -3.41
CA GLY A 230 -19.33 -4.66 -3.76
C GLY A 230 -19.42 -4.89 -5.28
N PHE A 231 -20.39 -5.70 -5.73
CA PHE A 231 -20.63 -5.96 -7.15
C PHE A 231 -21.38 -4.79 -7.80
N ASN A 232 -20.63 -3.79 -8.28
CA ASN A 232 -21.10 -2.66 -9.10
C ASN A 232 -22.04 -1.65 -8.41
N SER A 233 -21.89 -1.40 -7.11
CA SER A 233 -22.56 -0.23 -6.51
C SER A 233 -21.75 1.06 -6.71
N ASN A 234 -22.40 2.20 -6.60
CA ASN A 234 -21.76 3.50 -6.66
C ASN A 234 -21.31 3.93 -5.24
N PRO A 235 -20.23 4.69 -5.06
CA PRO A 235 -19.81 5.22 -3.75
C PRO A 235 -20.89 5.97 -2.98
N SER A 236 -21.83 6.61 -3.70
CA SER A 236 -23.00 7.24 -3.10
C SER A 236 -23.93 6.27 -2.39
N CYS A 237 -23.83 4.95 -2.62
CA CYS A 237 -24.56 3.89 -1.95
C CYS A 237 -23.80 3.29 -0.75
N ASN A 238 -22.48 3.51 -0.66
CA ASN A 238 -21.64 2.94 0.39
C ASN A 238 -21.97 3.55 1.77
N GLY A 239 -22.24 2.68 2.75
CA GLY A 239 -22.69 3.09 4.09
C GLY A 239 -21.65 3.93 4.86
N PHE A 240 -20.36 3.61 4.74
CA PHE A 240 -19.28 4.36 5.38
C PHE A 240 -19.13 5.75 4.74
N VAL A 241 -19.15 5.82 3.41
CA VAL A 241 -19.06 7.10 2.69
C VAL A 241 -20.24 8.00 3.01
N LYS A 242 -21.48 7.49 2.96
CA LYS A 242 -22.69 8.24 3.34
C LYS A 242 -22.59 8.80 4.76
N LYS A 243 -22.07 8.00 5.68
CA LYS A 243 -22.02 8.33 7.10
C LYS A 243 -20.97 9.40 7.43
N PHE A 244 -19.76 9.28 6.87
CA PHE A 244 -18.61 10.05 7.36
C PHE A 244 -18.13 11.15 6.41
N LYS A 245 -18.43 11.07 5.11
CA LYS A 245 -17.86 12.02 4.13
C LYS A 245 -18.18 13.48 4.45
N GLN A 246 -19.44 13.77 4.76
CA GLN A 246 -19.86 15.15 5.04
C GLN A 246 -19.27 15.68 6.34
N ASP A 247 -19.19 14.85 7.38
CA ASP A 247 -18.56 15.23 8.66
C ASP A 247 -17.06 15.52 8.47
N ILE A 248 -16.34 14.64 7.78
CA ILE A 248 -14.91 14.85 7.46
C ILE A 248 -14.72 16.13 6.64
N LYS A 249 -15.54 16.34 5.61
CA LYS A 249 -15.47 17.54 4.77
C LYS A 249 -15.70 18.81 5.59
N GLN A 250 -16.68 18.80 6.50
CA GLN A 250 -16.96 19.94 7.37
C GLN A 250 -15.78 20.19 8.31
N LYS A 251 -15.27 19.15 8.97
CA LYS A 251 -14.09 19.27 9.86
C LYS A 251 -12.88 19.85 9.15
N LEU A 252 -12.61 19.43 7.90
CA LEU A 252 -11.52 20.01 7.10
C LEU A 252 -11.78 21.48 6.73
N ALA A 253 -13.03 21.86 6.46
CA ALA A 253 -13.42 23.23 6.15
C ALA A 253 -13.31 24.16 7.36
N ASP A 254 -13.72 23.71 8.55
CA ASP A 254 -13.69 24.49 9.79
C ASP A 254 -12.27 24.92 10.17
N ILE A 255 -11.26 24.13 9.80
CA ILE A 255 -9.84 24.45 10.00
C ILE A 255 -9.12 24.92 8.73
N ASN A 256 -9.87 25.33 7.70
CA ASN A 256 -9.36 25.87 6.44
C ASN A 256 -8.29 25.00 5.75
N GLN A 257 -8.44 23.68 5.77
CA GLN A 257 -7.52 22.73 5.09
C GLN A 257 -7.83 22.63 3.59
N ILE A 258 -7.60 23.72 2.87
CA ILE A 258 -7.93 23.87 1.43
C ILE A 258 -7.27 22.79 0.57
N THR A 259 -6.01 22.42 0.87
CA THR A 259 -5.29 21.37 0.14
C THR A 259 -6.01 20.03 0.25
N LEU A 260 -6.37 19.61 1.46
CA LEU A 260 -7.05 18.32 1.68
C LEU A 260 -8.49 18.31 1.18
N LEU A 261 -9.18 19.45 1.21
CA LEU A 261 -10.48 19.60 0.55
C LEU A 261 -10.38 19.44 -0.97
N THR A 262 -9.29 19.91 -1.57
CA THR A 262 -9.02 19.71 -3.00
C THR A 262 -8.71 18.25 -3.30
N VAL A 263 -7.86 17.60 -2.49
CA VAL A 263 -7.57 16.15 -2.61
C VAL A 263 -8.86 15.33 -2.50
N LEU A 264 -9.75 15.65 -1.54
CA LEU A 264 -11.04 14.98 -1.40
C LEU A 264 -11.86 15.07 -2.70
N LYS A 265 -11.95 16.26 -3.31
CA LYS A 265 -12.67 16.45 -4.59
C LYS A 265 -12.05 15.66 -5.74
N GLU A 266 -10.72 15.63 -5.82
CA GLU A 266 -10.00 14.84 -6.84
C GLU A 266 -10.29 13.34 -6.68
N ILE A 267 -10.35 12.85 -5.44
CA ILE A 267 -10.67 11.45 -5.14
C ILE A 267 -12.14 11.14 -5.42
N GLU A 268 -13.07 12.06 -5.12
CA GLU A 268 -14.49 11.90 -5.47
C GLU A 268 -14.71 11.70 -6.97
N GLN A 269 -13.87 12.29 -7.83
CA GLN A 269 -13.95 12.10 -9.29
C GLN A 269 -13.57 10.68 -9.74
N LYS A 270 -12.88 9.89 -8.90
CA LYS A 270 -12.52 8.50 -9.22
C LYS A 270 -13.68 7.51 -9.05
N ASP A 271 -14.81 7.95 -8.49
CA ASP A 271 -16.02 7.13 -8.24
C ASP A 271 -15.69 5.78 -7.56
N SER A 272 -14.83 5.81 -6.53
CA SER A 272 -14.43 4.62 -5.76
C SER A 272 -14.49 4.86 -4.25
N SER A 273 -15.28 4.06 -3.53
CA SER A 273 -15.33 4.13 -2.06
C SER A 273 -14.02 3.72 -1.42
N VAL A 274 -13.31 2.76 -2.01
CA VAL A 274 -12.01 2.33 -1.47
C VAL A 274 -11.01 3.49 -1.45
N GLU A 275 -10.99 4.30 -2.51
CA GLU A 275 -10.14 5.49 -2.57
C GLU A 275 -10.54 6.55 -1.54
N LEU A 276 -11.85 6.80 -1.37
CA LEU A 276 -12.36 7.73 -0.35
C LEU A 276 -12.02 7.28 1.08
N ILE A 277 -12.22 5.99 1.37
CA ILE A 277 -11.94 5.42 2.69
C ILE A 277 -10.43 5.40 2.97
N SER A 278 -9.61 5.07 1.96
CA SER A 278 -8.15 5.14 2.06
C SER A 278 -7.71 6.56 2.43
N PHE A 279 -8.27 7.57 1.74
CA PHE A 279 -8.05 8.97 2.08
C PHE A 279 -8.47 9.30 3.51
N PHE A 280 -9.64 8.87 3.98
CA PHE A 280 -10.07 9.13 5.37
C PHE A 280 -9.09 8.56 6.40
N PHE A 281 -8.61 7.33 6.21
CA PHE A 281 -7.56 6.76 7.07
C PHE A 281 -6.21 7.49 6.95
N SER A 282 -5.92 8.08 5.79
CA SER A 282 -4.68 8.84 5.60
C SER A 282 -4.65 10.12 6.44
N LEU A 283 -5.81 10.73 6.73
CA LEU A 283 -5.93 11.99 7.49
C LEU A 283 -5.33 11.88 8.89
N GLU A 284 -5.46 10.72 9.54
CA GLU A 284 -4.91 10.43 10.87
C GLU A 284 -3.39 10.58 10.97
N ASN A 285 -2.71 10.34 9.85
CA ASN A 285 -1.25 10.35 9.80
C ASN A 285 -0.72 11.60 9.11
N ASN A 286 -1.62 12.50 8.69
CA ASN A 286 -1.25 13.70 7.95
C ASN A 286 -0.61 14.73 8.90
N VAL A 287 0.61 15.16 8.55
CA VAL A 287 1.41 16.06 9.38
C VAL A 287 0.74 17.43 9.51
N SER A 288 0.16 17.98 8.43
CA SER A 288 -0.47 19.30 8.49
C SER A 288 -1.73 19.29 9.36
N LEU A 289 -2.47 18.18 9.40
CA LEU A 289 -3.61 18.01 10.30
C LEU A 289 -3.19 17.87 11.76
N ASN A 290 -2.24 16.99 12.05
CA ASN A 290 -1.83 16.67 13.43
C ASN A 290 -1.28 17.88 14.21
N THR A 291 -0.88 18.95 13.52
CA THR A 291 -0.47 20.22 14.15
C THR A 291 -1.63 21.11 14.58
N VAL A 292 -2.83 20.91 14.04
CA VAL A 292 -3.99 21.81 14.21
C VAL A 292 -5.20 21.09 14.82
N THR A 293 -5.37 19.79 14.56
CA THR A 293 -6.47 18.98 15.07
C THR A 293 -6.07 17.50 15.17
N ASN A 294 -6.83 16.71 15.93
CA ASN A 294 -6.69 15.26 15.98
C ASN A 294 -7.88 14.60 15.26
N LEU A 295 -7.92 14.74 13.94
CA LEU A 295 -8.95 14.11 13.12
C LEU A 295 -8.59 12.64 12.89
N SER A 296 -9.29 11.74 13.60
CA SER A 296 -9.09 10.29 13.45
C SER A 296 -10.31 9.53 12.94
N PHE A 297 -10.20 8.98 11.73
CA PHE A 297 -11.23 8.14 11.15
C PHE A 297 -11.39 6.80 11.89
N SER A 298 -10.29 6.20 12.34
CA SER A 298 -10.29 5.02 13.21
C SER A 298 -11.05 5.28 14.51
N GLN A 299 -10.87 6.47 15.12
CA GLN A 299 -11.63 6.85 16.31
C GLN A 299 -13.10 7.09 15.98
N MET A 300 -13.42 7.76 14.86
CA MET A 300 -14.80 7.94 14.40
C MET A 300 -15.51 6.60 14.18
N LEU A 301 -14.84 5.60 13.59
CA LEU A 301 -15.35 4.24 13.45
C LEU A 301 -15.51 3.53 14.80
N ARG A 302 -14.56 3.72 15.72
CA ARG A 302 -14.62 3.19 17.09
C ARG A 302 -15.70 3.86 17.93
N ASP A 303 -16.16 5.05 17.61
CA ASP A 303 -17.19 5.71 18.42
C ASP A 303 -18.59 5.52 17.83
N ASP A 304 -18.69 5.15 16.56
CA ASP A 304 -19.99 4.99 15.90
C ASP A 304 -20.67 3.64 16.24
N PRO A 305 -21.84 3.65 16.92
CA PRO A 305 -22.52 2.44 17.35
C PRO A 305 -23.16 1.66 16.18
N TYR A 306 -23.38 2.29 15.03
CA TYR A 306 -24.04 1.66 13.87
C TYR A 306 -23.03 0.98 12.94
N MET A 307 -21.80 1.48 12.87
CA MET A 307 -20.75 0.91 12.02
C MET A 307 -19.98 -0.21 12.72
N LYS A 308 -19.85 -0.16 14.05
CA LYS A 308 -19.19 -1.21 14.85
C LYS A 308 -19.67 -2.64 14.55
N PRO A 309 -20.98 -2.94 14.49
CA PRO A 309 -21.44 -4.29 14.19
C PRO A 309 -20.96 -4.80 12.84
N VAL A 310 -20.83 -3.92 11.83
CA VAL A 310 -20.33 -4.28 10.51
C VAL A 310 -18.85 -4.67 10.57
N LEU A 311 -18.05 -3.88 11.31
CA LEU A 311 -16.63 -4.20 11.55
C LEU A 311 -16.47 -5.53 12.29
N LEU A 312 -17.31 -5.78 13.30
CA LEU A 312 -17.30 -7.01 14.08
C LEU A 312 -17.68 -8.21 13.20
N LEU A 313 -18.74 -8.11 12.39
CA LEU A 313 -19.14 -9.16 11.47
C LEU A 313 -18.02 -9.52 10.49
N PHE A 314 -17.32 -8.52 9.95
CA PHE A 314 -16.17 -8.72 9.09
C PHE A 314 -15.04 -9.48 9.79
N ALA A 315 -14.64 -9.04 10.99
CA ALA A 315 -13.60 -9.69 11.77
C ALA A 315 -13.99 -11.13 12.15
N SER A 316 -15.22 -11.33 12.61
CA SER A 316 -15.76 -12.64 12.97
C SER A 316 -15.82 -13.59 11.79
N ALA A 317 -16.17 -13.12 10.58
CA ALA A 317 -16.19 -13.97 9.39
C ALA A 317 -14.79 -14.52 9.05
N ILE A 318 -13.74 -13.71 9.18
CA ILE A 318 -12.35 -14.15 8.96
C ILE A 318 -11.94 -15.16 10.03
N VAL A 319 -12.20 -14.86 11.31
CA VAL A 319 -11.86 -15.76 12.43
C VAL A 319 -12.62 -17.08 12.32
N TYR A 320 -13.90 -17.04 12.01
CA TYR A 320 -14.74 -18.22 11.81
C TYR A 320 -14.23 -19.10 10.66
N TYR A 321 -13.87 -18.49 9.53
CA TYR A 321 -13.29 -19.22 8.41
C TYR A 321 -11.97 -19.91 8.80
N MET A 322 -11.11 -19.25 9.59
CA MET A 322 -9.89 -19.88 10.13
C MET A 322 -10.21 -21.05 11.06
N ALA A 323 -11.20 -20.93 11.93
CA ALA A 323 -11.60 -22.00 12.84
C ALA A 323 -12.10 -23.24 12.08
N GLU A 324 -12.95 -23.05 11.06
CA GLU A 324 -13.42 -24.13 10.19
C GLU A 324 -12.25 -24.75 9.40
N PHE A 325 -11.34 -23.93 8.87
CA PHE A 325 -10.15 -24.42 8.16
C PHE A 325 -9.26 -25.30 9.05
N MET A 326 -9.04 -24.91 10.31
CA MET A 326 -8.29 -25.72 11.28
C MET A 326 -9.00 -27.02 11.63
N LYS A 327 -10.33 -26.97 11.79
CA LYS A 327 -11.14 -28.15 12.08
C LYS A 327 -11.06 -29.16 10.93
N MET A 328 -11.15 -28.70 9.68
CA MET A 328 -10.97 -29.55 8.49
C MET A 328 -9.57 -30.17 8.42
N ALA A 329 -8.55 -29.46 8.92
CA ALA A 329 -7.19 -29.95 9.00
C ALA A 329 -6.90 -30.88 10.20
N ASN A 330 -7.89 -31.16 11.06
CA ASN A 330 -7.75 -31.91 12.31
C ASN A 330 -6.68 -31.31 13.25
N LEU A 331 -6.71 -29.99 13.42
CA LEU A 331 -5.77 -29.26 14.28
C LEU A 331 -6.49 -28.67 15.49
N ASP A 332 -5.79 -28.69 16.64
CA ASP A 332 -6.27 -28.05 17.87
C ASP A 332 -6.38 -26.53 17.72
N SER A 333 -7.23 -25.90 18.54
CA SER A 333 -7.33 -24.44 18.64
C SER A 333 -5.95 -23.77 18.78
N PRO A 334 -5.68 -22.69 18.02
CA PRO A 334 -4.36 -22.11 17.95
C PRO A 334 -4.02 -21.42 19.26
N ARG A 335 -2.75 -21.48 19.66
CA ARG A 335 -2.28 -20.72 20.82
C ARG A 335 -2.12 -19.23 20.51
N TYR A 336 -1.79 -18.91 19.26
CA TYR A 336 -1.53 -17.55 18.82
C TYR A 336 -2.18 -17.29 17.47
N LEU A 337 -2.79 -16.11 17.36
CA LEU A 337 -3.26 -15.54 16.11
C LEU A 337 -2.50 -14.23 15.90
N THR A 338 -1.66 -14.20 14.85
CA THR A 338 -0.90 -13.02 14.46
C THR A 338 -1.57 -12.36 13.27
N LEU A 339 -1.72 -11.05 13.33
CA LEU A 339 -2.43 -10.25 12.33
C LEU A 339 -1.45 -9.30 11.64
N SER A 340 -1.56 -9.18 10.32
CA SER A 340 -0.79 -8.25 9.50
C SER A 340 -1.63 -7.69 8.34
N GLY A 341 -1.06 -6.80 7.55
CA GLY A 341 -1.77 -6.14 6.46
C GLY A 341 -2.63 -4.96 6.90
N THR A 342 -3.09 -4.14 5.94
CA THR A 342 -3.81 -2.89 6.23
C THR A 342 -5.21 -3.14 6.79
N GLY A 343 -5.90 -4.18 6.34
CA GLY A 343 -7.22 -4.57 6.83
C GLY A 343 -7.20 -5.08 8.28
N SER A 344 -6.06 -5.57 8.78
CA SER A 344 -5.97 -6.00 10.18
C SER A 344 -6.16 -4.87 11.20
N LYS A 345 -6.01 -3.60 10.78
CA LYS A 345 -6.26 -2.44 11.64
C LYS A 345 -7.67 -2.43 12.23
N ILE A 346 -8.63 -3.10 11.58
CA ILE A 346 -10.02 -3.23 12.07
C ILE A 346 -10.06 -3.89 13.45
N PHE A 347 -9.19 -4.86 13.72
CA PHE A 347 -9.09 -5.50 15.04
C PHE A 347 -8.64 -4.51 16.13
N ASN A 348 -7.78 -3.55 15.78
CA ASN A 348 -7.38 -2.47 16.70
C ASN A 348 -8.48 -1.42 16.89
N ILE A 349 -9.35 -1.22 15.90
CA ILE A 349 -10.50 -0.32 16.00
C ILE A 349 -11.53 -0.92 16.95
N LEU A 350 -11.87 -2.20 16.76
CA LEU A 350 -12.82 -2.96 17.59
C LEU A 350 -12.35 -3.11 19.02
N ASP A 351 -11.07 -3.40 19.23
CA ASP A 351 -10.48 -3.54 20.55
C ASP A 351 -9.13 -2.83 20.60
N GLY A 352 -9.08 -1.68 21.27
CA GLY A 352 -7.87 -0.90 21.46
C GLY A 352 -6.92 -1.46 22.53
N SER A 353 -7.33 -2.48 23.30
CA SER A 353 -6.51 -3.05 24.36
C SER A 353 -5.29 -3.77 23.80
N THR A 354 -4.22 -3.85 24.60
CA THR A 354 -2.99 -4.56 24.25
C THR A 354 -3.22 -6.06 24.13
N THR A 355 -4.13 -6.62 24.94
CA THR A 355 -4.41 -8.06 25.01
C THR A 355 -5.52 -8.53 24.07
N LYS A 356 -6.22 -7.59 23.40
CA LYS A 356 -7.35 -7.86 22.52
C LYS A 356 -8.43 -8.72 23.21
N SER A 357 -8.70 -8.46 24.49
CA SER A 357 -9.56 -9.30 25.33
C SER A 357 -10.99 -9.46 24.79
N GLN A 358 -11.54 -8.45 24.11
CA GLN A 358 -12.87 -8.52 23.48
C GLN A 358 -12.85 -9.35 22.20
N ILE A 359 -11.77 -9.28 21.43
CA ILE A 359 -11.59 -10.12 20.24
C ILE A 359 -11.32 -11.58 20.63
N ASN A 360 -10.63 -11.83 21.74
CA ASN A 360 -10.37 -13.19 22.21
C ASN A 360 -11.67 -13.98 22.46
N LEU A 361 -12.77 -13.30 22.78
CA LEU A 361 -14.10 -13.92 22.91
C LEU A 361 -14.63 -14.51 21.60
N LEU A 362 -14.09 -14.10 20.44
CA LEU A 362 -14.44 -14.68 19.14
C LEU A 362 -13.72 -16.00 18.86
N VAL A 363 -12.66 -16.29 19.61
CA VAL A 363 -11.76 -17.44 19.39
C VAL A 363 -11.85 -18.47 20.53
N SER A 364 -12.41 -18.07 21.68
CA SER A 364 -12.78 -18.94 22.81
C SER A 364 -14.10 -19.65 22.56
#